data_AF-L5LH82-F1
#
_entry.id   AF-L5LH82-F1
#
_cell.length_a   1.000
_cell.length_b   1.000
_cell.length_c   1.000
_cell.angle_alpha   90.00
_cell.angle_beta   90.00
_cell.angle_gamma   90.00
#
_symmetry.space_group_name_H-M   'P 1'
#
loop_
_entity.id
_entity.type
_entity.pdbx_description
1 polymer ?
#
loop_
_entity_poly.entity_id
_entity_poly.type
_entity_poly.pdbx_seq_one_letter_code
_entity_poly.pdbx_strand_id
1 'polypeptide(L)' 'MLMFAPPNSHLVSDLLEFCFYTFRESQALKVEFPAMLVEIISDQLPKVESGNAKPLYFHRK' A
#
# COMPACT_ATOMS: atom_id res chain seq x y z
N MET A 1 6.15 -4.30 10.02
CA MET A 1 4.80 -4.48 10.60
C MET A 1 3.70 -4.73 9.55
N LEU A 2 3.99 -4.84 8.24
CA LEU A 2 2.99 -5.19 7.21
C LEU A 2 3.14 -6.62 6.64
N MET A 3 3.91 -7.50 7.30
CA MET A 3 4.19 -8.87 6.83
C MET A 3 3.06 -9.89 7.06
N PHE A 4 1.86 -9.48 7.50
CA PHE A 4 0.80 -10.41 7.93
C PHE A 4 -0.55 -10.25 7.22
N ALA A 5 -0.58 -9.85 5.94
CA ALA A 5 -1.81 -9.95 5.15
C ALA A 5 -1.74 -11.19 4.23
N PRO A 6 -2.23 -12.37 4.66
CA PRO A 6 -2.49 -13.48 3.77
C PRO A 6 -3.62 -13.14 2.78
N PRO A 7 -3.76 -13.93 1.70
CA PRO A 7 -4.28 -13.46 0.44
C PRO A 7 -5.81 -13.51 0.42
N ASN A 8 -6.41 -12.38 0.80
CA ASN A 8 -7.29 -11.67 -0.12
C ASN A 8 -6.41 -10.72 -0.98
N SER A 9 -5.31 -11.23 -1.53
CA SER A 9 -4.14 -10.45 -1.99
C SER A 9 -4.46 -9.47 -3.11
N HIS A 10 -5.49 -9.76 -3.91
CA HIS A 10 -5.97 -8.82 -4.92
C HIS A 10 -6.60 -7.60 -4.28
N LEU A 11 -7.53 -7.77 -3.34
CA LEU A 11 -8.22 -6.64 -2.71
C LEU A 11 -7.26 -5.71 -1.96
N VAL A 12 -6.27 -6.27 -1.25
CA VAL A 12 -5.25 -5.45 -0.58
C VAL A 12 -4.33 -4.75 -1.59
N SER A 13 -3.95 -5.42 -2.68
CA SER A 13 -3.17 -4.81 -3.75
C SER A 13 -3.92 -3.68 -4.43
N ASP A 14 -5.18 -3.89 -4.80
CA ASP A 14 -6.05 -2.92 -5.47
C ASP A 14 -6.30 -1.71 -4.55
N LEU A 15 -6.50 -1.94 -3.25
CA LEU A 15 -6.66 -0.87 -2.27
C LEU A 15 -5.36 -0.05 -2.10
N LEU A 16 -4.21 -0.72 -2.04
CA LEU A 16 -2.91 -0.04 -1.94
C LEU A 16 -2.61 0.75 -3.20
N GLU A 17 -2.90 0.23 -4.39
CA GLU A 17 -2.75 0.94 -5.66
C GLU A 17 -3.59 2.22 -5.68
N PHE A 18 -4.86 2.13 -5.30
CA PHE A 18 -5.72 3.30 -5.18
C PHE A 18 -5.23 4.28 -4.10
N CYS A 19 -4.77 3.77 -2.96
CA CYS A 19 -4.25 4.59 -1.88
C CYS A 19 -2.99 5.36 -2.31
N PHE A 20 -2.07 4.72 -3.04
CA PHE A 20 -0.88 5.38 -3.57
C PHE A 20 -1.21 6.39 -4.67
N TYR A 21 -2.17 6.07 -5.54
CA TYR A 21 -2.65 7.02 -6.55
C TYR A 21 -3.24 8.28 -5.90
N THR A 22 -4.17 8.11 -4.96
CA THR A 22 -4.79 9.24 -4.25
C THR A 22 -3.82 10.00 -3.36
N PHE A 23 -2.78 9.34 -2.84
CA PHE A 23 -1.69 9.99 -2.12
C PHE A 23 -0.85 10.89 -3.03
N ARG A 24 -0.47 10.41 -4.23
CA ARG A 24 0.28 11.19 -5.23
C ARG A 24 -0.51 12.38 -5.77
N GLU A 25 -1.79 12.16 -6.05
CA GLU A 25 -2.70 13.17 -6.57
C GLU A 25 -3.49 13.90 -5.46
N SER A 26 -3.07 13.78 -4.20
CA SER A 26 -3.80 14.28 -3.02
C SER A 26 -4.16 15.76 -3.12
N GLN A 27 -3.25 16.59 -3.65
CA GLN A 27 -3.47 18.00 -3.88
C GLN A 27 -4.50 18.28 -4.99
N ALA A 28 -4.50 17.49 -6.07
CA ALA A 28 -5.43 17.64 -7.18
C ALA A 28 -6.83 17.12 -6.82
N LEU A 29 -6.90 16.02 -6.05
CA LEU A 29 -8.13 15.38 -5.60
C LEU A 29 -8.71 15.99 -4.31
N LYS A 30 -8.00 16.95 -3.69
CA LYS A 30 -8.36 17.57 -2.40
C LYS A 30 -8.57 16.52 -1.30
N VAL A 31 -7.71 15.51 -1.27
CA VAL A 31 -7.72 14.45 -0.26
C VAL A 31 -6.64 14.78 0.77
N GLU A 32 -7.03 14.88 2.03
CA GLU A 32 -6.10 15.09 3.13
C GLU A 32 -5.71 13.76 3.77
N PHE A 33 -4.42 13.61 4.06
CA PHE A 33 -3.88 12.46 4.77
C PHE A 33 -3.34 12.90 6.13
N PRO A 34 -3.66 12.18 7.22
CA PRO A 34 -3.09 12.43 8.54
C PRO A 34 -1.59 12.12 8.55
N ALA A 35 -0.82 12.82 9.39
CA ALA A 35 0.65 12.73 9.43
C ALA A 35 1.19 11.29 9.56
N MET A 36 0.53 10.44 10.35
CA MET A 36 0.90 9.04 10.51
C MET A 36 0.77 8.24 9.19
N LEU A 37 -0.27 8.49 8.39
CA LEU A 37 -0.43 7.83 7.10
C LEU A 37 0.58 8.34 6.09
N VAL A 38 0.94 9.63 6.13
CA VAL A 38 2.01 10.19 5.29
C VAL A 38 3.33 9.47 5.58
N GLU A 39 3.73 9.35 6.84
CA GLU A 39 4.96 8.66 7.23
C GLU A 39 4.97 7.18 6.78
N ILE A 40 3.87 6.47 6.99
CA ILE A 40 3.74 5.06 6.59
C ILE A 40 3.78 4.92 5.07
N ILE A 41 3.00 5.71 4.33
CA ILE A 41 2.90 5.60 2.87
C ILE A 41 4.23 5.97 2.22
N SER A 42 4.90 7.03 2.69
CA SER A 42 6.23 7.42 2.19
C SER A 42 7.30 6.35 2.40
N ASP A 43 7.25 5.58 3.49
CA ASP A 43 8.16 4.46 3.74
C ASP A 43 7.80 3.19 2.94
N GLN A 44 6.51 2.95 2.68
CA GLN A 44 6.02 1.73 2.02
C GLN A 44 6.00 1.81 0.50
N LEU A 45 5.66 2.97 -0.08
CA LEU A 45 5.55 3.17 -1.53
C LEU A 45 6.80 2.69 -2.29
N PRO A 46 8.05 3.10 -1.94
CA PRO A 46 9.24 2.61 -2.63
C PRO A 46 9.50 1.11 -2.42
N LYS A 47 9.07 0.53 -1.29
CA LYS A 47 9.25 -0.91 -1.00
C LYS A 47 8.30 -1.77 -1.82
N VAL A 48 7.09 -1.27 -2.10
CA VAL A 48 6.12 -1.93 -2.97
C VAL A 48 6.51 -1.78 -4.44
N GLU A 49 6.87 -0.57 -4.90
CA GLU A 49 7.29 -0.33 -6.29
C GLU A 49 8.58 -1.08 -6.68
N SER A 50 9.50 -1.26 -5.74
CA SER A 50 10.72 -2.06 -5.96
C SER A 50 10.50 -3.58 -5.90
N GLY A 51 9.27 -4.04 -5.64
CA GLY A 51 8.95 -5.47 -5.50
C GLY A 51 9.53 -6.11 -4.22
N ASN A 52 9.97 -5.29 -3.26
CA ASN A 52 10.57 -5.75 -2.00
C ASN A 52 9.50 -6.16 -0.95
N ALA A 53 8.22 -5.93 -1.25
CA ALA A 53 7.08 -6.41 -0.48
C ALA A 53 6.75 -7.86 -0.88
N LYS A 54 7.20 -8.83 -0.08
CA LYS A 54 6.93 -10.26 -0.32
C LYS A 54 5.70 -10.73 0.46
N PRO A 55 4.55 -10.99 -0.20
CA PRO A 55 3.40 -11.58 0.45
C PRO A 55 3.69 -13.01 0.92
N LEU A 56 3.20 -13.34 2.12
CA LEU A 56 3.24 -14.69 2.67
C LEU A 56 1.92 -15.40 2.39
N TYR A 57 1.97 -16.50 1.64
CA TYR A 57 0.82 -17.34 1.32
C TYR A 57 0.83 -18.57 2.23
N PHE A 58 -0.26 -18.81 2.98
CA PHE A 58 -0.43 -20.04 3.76
C PHE A 58 -0.64 -21.27 2.86
N HIS A 59 -1.32 -21.08 1.72
CA HIS A 59 -1.50 -22.09 0.69
C HIS A 59 -1.09 -21.49 -0.65
N ARG A 60 -0.10 -22.10 -1.31
CA ARG A 60 0.23 -21.77 -2.71
C ARG A 60 -0.77 -22.50 -3.62
N LYS A 61 -1.30 -21.81 -4.63
CA LYS A 61 -2.03 -22.46 -5.72
C LYS A 61 -1.08 -23.34 -6.53
#